data_AF-A0A955WIU1-F1
#
_entry.id   AF-A0A955WIU1-F1
#
_cell.length_a   1.000
_cell.length_b   1.000
_cell.length_c   1.000
_cell.angle_alpha   90.00
_cell.angle_beta   90.00
_cell.angle_gamma   90.00
#
_symmetry.space_group_name_H-M   'P 1'
#
loop_
_entity.id
_entity.type
_entity.pdbx_description
1 polymer ?
#
loop_
_entity_poly.entity_id
_entity_poly.type
_entity_poly.pdbx_seq_one_letter_code
_entity_poly.pdbx_strand_id
1 'polypeptide(L)'
;MKRLMLGCAVVLAALGCDDGDDNTTDAGGDLDARPMADGAPTDGGAPDMTANDAMAPDAAPPDQGMARCPATSDPAAGLVATSEGAAQGTQVGDAWLWRALPFAAPPVGDLRWRAPEQPACYAGGVRAAADFAPRCPQLDGDTPTGDEDCLYLNIWAPAAAPTDGMPRPVMFFIHGGGNVQGSAIERLGDDLIYDGQRLAERFGVVVVSIQYRIGPLGWLVHPALQADGHFGTLDQIAALRWVQANIGAFGGDAGRVMIFGESAGGVDVCVLMSSPLAAGLFHAAAMESGGCLMRTRAEVEAQGVEQVTAAGCADDEDIDGCMRARSAAQLLMDLPPVVDVAGRTSAMQPYVDGTVLPEQPEVAMAAGRHNHVPFLVGANADETSRNVPPLRTEAAYELAVRALAGPLTPQVLEMYPAADYDSPTDALIQLTTDAKFVCGARRAARAAAAGQAEPVFAYHFAQNLSQAPLQARFGAFHGIELFFVWQRLDLAGYRASEGEEALGATLGGYWSRLATQGDVNGDGATEWPTYTAEDDAVLWMSADETRVERGLRADKCDFWDVVLAP
;
A
#
# COMPACT_ATOMS: atom_id res chain seq x y z
N MET A 1 -4.76 -10.59 41.48
CA MET A 1 -5.70 -10.19 40.42
C MET A 1 -5.07 -10.46 39.07
N LYS A 2 -5.44 -11.58 38.46
CA LYS A 2 -4.93 -12.07 37.18
C LYS A 2 -5.65 -11.32 36.06
N ARG A 3 -4.88 -10.70 35.16
CA ARG A 3 -5.37 -10.11 33.90
C ARG A 3 -5.98 -11.24 33.05
N LEU A 4 -7.25 -11.05 32.68
CA LEU A 4 -7.96 -11.94 31.78
C LEU A 4 -7.43 -11.71 30.37
N MET A 5 -6.50 -12.56 29.95
CA MET A 5 -6.24 -12.84 28.53
C MET A 5 -7.49 -13.54 27.99
N LEU A 6 -8.08 -13.02 26.92
CA LEU A 6 -9.00 -13.79 26.07
C LEU A 6 -8.61 -13.53 24.62
N GLY A 7 -7.76 -14.43 24.12
CA GLY A 7 -7.37 -14.53 22.72
C GLY A 7 -8.28 -15.48 21.93
N CYS A 8 -8.14 -15.37 20.62
CA CYS A 8 -8.72 -16.18 19.54
C CYS A 8 -8.91 -17.67 19.82
N ALA A 9 -10.02 -18.22 19.30
CA ALA A 9 -10.08 -19.57 18.73
C ALA A 9 -11.39 -19.77 17.95
N VAL A 10 -11.36 -19.80 16.60
CA VAL A 10 -12.20 -20.72 15.79
C VAL A 10 -11.56 -20.92 14.40
N VAL A 11 -10.65 -21.89 14.24
CA VAL A 11 -10.55 -22.76 13.04
C VAL A 11 -10.02 -24.13 13.50
N LEU A 12 -10.68 -25.20 13.05
CA LEU A 12 -10.37 -26.65 13.15
C LEU A 12 -10.58 -27.38 14.51
N ALA A 13 -11.72 -28.08 14.62
CA ALA A 13 -11.75 -29.52 14.89
C ALA A 13 -13.17 -30.09 14.72
N ALA A 14 -13.37 -30.88 13.66
CA ALA A 14 -14.39 -31.92 13.63
C ALA A 14 -13.70 -33.22 14.02
N LEU A 15 -14.13 -33.83 15.13
CA LEU A 15 -14.16 -35.28 15.45
C LEU A 15 -14.12 -35.49 16.99
N GLY A 16 -15.26 -35.93 17.54
CA GLY A 16 -15.33 -37.08 18.46
C GLY A 16 -14.87 -36.95 19.92
N CYS A 17 -15.86 -36.95 20.81
CA CYS A 17 -15.97 -37.73 22.07
C CYS A 17 -15.08 -37.39 23.29
N ASP A 18 -15.75 -36.92 24.35
CA ASP A 18 -16.09 -37.67 25.59
C ASP A 18 -15.79 -36.92 26.90
N ASP A 19 -16.66 -37.19 27.86
CA ASP A 19 -16.97 -36.51 29.12
C ASP A 19 -15.84 -36.50 30.18
N GLY A 20 -15.97 -35.58 31.15
CA GLY A 20 -15.35 -35.74 32.46
C GLY A 20 -15.26 -34.48 33.34
N ASP A 21 -16.24 -34.33 34.23
CA ASP A 21 -16.30 -33.65 35.53
C ASP A 21 -14.98 -33.06 36.11
N ASP A 22 -15.01 -31.87 36.74
CA ASP A 22 -15.37 -31.72 38.17
C ASP A 22 -15.14 -30.30 38.75
N ASN A 23 -16.08 -29.90 39.61
CA ASN A 23 -16.01 -29.08 40.84
C ASN A 23 -15.30 -27.70 40.97
N THR A 24 -16.14 -26.65 41.04
CA THR A 24 -16.47 -25.72 42.16
C THR A 24 -15.44 -24.93 43.02
N THR A 25 -15.94 -23.74 43.42
CA THR A 25 -15.67 -22.87 44.61
C THR A 25 -14.44 -21.95 44.58
N ASP A 26 -14.44 -20.73 45.14
CA ASP A 26 -15.42 -19.74 45.63
C ASP A 26 -14.60 -18.48 46.04
N ALA A 27 -15.26 -17.30 46.09
CA ALA A 27 -14.96 -16.06 46.85
C ALA A 27 -13.55 -15.41 46.74
N GLY A 28 -13.36 -14.11 46.58
CA GLY A 28 -14.13 -12.91 46.92
C GLY A 28 -13.13 -11.84 47.39
N GLY A 29 -13.36 -10.55 47.13
CA GLY A 29 -12.60 -9.45 47.76
C GLY A 29 -12.34 -8.21 46.90
N ASP A 30 -13.24 -7.24 47.04
CA ASP A 30 -13.13 -5.76 46.99
C ASP A 30 -11.85 -5.12 46.39
N LEU A 31 -11.94 -4.27 45.36
CA LEU A 31 -12.46 -2.88 45.35
C LEU A 31 -11.83 -1.98 46.41
N ASP A 32 -10.85 -1.18 46.01
CA ASP A 32 -10.85 0.23 46.41
C ASP A 32 -10.10 1.10 45.38
N ALA A 33 -10.81 2.13 44.94
CA ALA A 33 -10.39 3.18 44.04
C ALA A 33 -10.18 4.47 44.85
N ARG A 34 -9.29 5.36 44.36
CA ARG A 34 -9.28 6.85 44.44
C ARG A 34 -7.84 7.40 44.36
N PRO A 35 -7.64 8.67 43.96
CA PRO A 35 -8.10 9.33 42.74
C PRO A 35 -6.99 10.14 42.03
N MET A 36 -7.28 10.54 40.80
CA MET A 36 -6.59 11.57 40.01
C MET A 36 -6.58 12.93 40.70
N ALA A 37 -5.53 13.72 40.46
CA ALA A 37 -5.50 15.15 40.74
C ALA A 37 -5.01 15.91 39.49
N ASP A 38 -5.80 16.91 39.14
CA ASP A 38 -5.72 17.79 37.98
C ASP A 38 -4.50 18.73 37.99
N GLY A 39 -4.05 19.10 36.79
CA GLY A 39 -3.14 20.21 36.56
C GLY A 39 -3.07 20.58 35.09
N ALA A 40 -3.92 21.52 34.65
CA ALA A 40 -3.86 22.19 33.34
C ALA A 40 -3.19 23.59 33.49
N PRO A 41 -2.94 24.35 32.41
CA PRO A 41 -1.60 24.53 31.84
C PRO A 41 -1.11 25.98 31.92
N THR A 42 0.17 26.22 31.65
CA THR A 42 0.73 27.58 31.51
C THR A 42 1.17 27.85 30.08
N ASP A 43 0.65 28.97 29.56
CA ASP A 43 1.01 29.68 28.33
C ASP A 43 2.50 29.78 28.04
N GLY A 44 2.87 29.52 26.79
CA GLY A 44 4.14 29.89 26.19
C GLY A 44 3.95 30.15 24.70
N GLY A 45 3.96 31.43 24.30
CA GLY A 45 3.58 31.91 22.98
C GLY A 45 4.42 31.40 21.81
N ALA A 46 3.75 31.18 20.69
CA ALA A 46 4.34 30.97 19.38
C ALA A 46 4.81 32.32 18.78
N PRO A 47 5.94 32.37 18.05
CA PRO A 47 6.21 33.47 17.15
C PRO A 47 5.51 33.24 15.81
N ASP A 48 4.89 34.33 15.37
CA ASP A 48 4.31 34.61 14.06
C ASP A 48 5.27 34.25 12.91
N MET A 49 4.84 33.39 11.98
CA MET A 49 5.54 33.09 10.72
C MET A 49 4.59 33.37 9.54
N THR A 50 4.44 34.64 9.21
CA THR A 50 3.96 35.04 7.89
C THR A 50 5.10 34.92 6.87
N ALA A 51 5.03 33.93 5.98
CA ALA A 51 5.72 33.96 4.69
C ALA A 51 4.97 33.08 3.69
N ASN A 52 3.98 33.69 3.03
CA ASN A 52 3.54 33.30 1.71
C ASN A 52 4.71 33.52 0.75
N ASP A 53 5.27 32.45 0.19
CA ASP A 53 5.88 32.49 -1.13
C ASP A 53 5.35 31.31 -1.92
N ALA A 54 4.59 31.66 -2.96
CA ALA A 54 3.99 30.73 -3.91
C ALA A 54 5.09 29.90 -4.60
N MET A 55 4.94 28.58 -4.56
CA MET A 55 5.76 27.68 -5.36
C MET A 55 5.46 27.92 -6.85
N ALA A 56 6.43 28.49 -7.56
CA ALA A 56 6.44 28.48 -9.01
C ALA A 56 6.89 27.09 -9.51
N PRO A 57 6.28 26.55 -10.58
CA PRO A 57 6.76 25.34 -11.23
C PRO A 57 7.94 25.71 -12.13
N ASP A 58 9.06 24.99 -11.99
CA ASP A 58 10.11 24.75 -13.00
C ASP A 58 11.49 24.67 -12.33
N ALA A 59 11.87 23.44 -11.96
CA ALA A 59 13.20 22.91 -12.16
C ALA A 59 13.15 21.40 -11.91
N ALA A 60 13.47 20.60 -12.93
CA ALA A 60 13.89 19.22 -12.69
C ALA A 60 14.98 19.24 -11.60
N PRO A 61 14.92 18.35 -10.58
CA PRO A 61 15.95 18.33 -9.56
C PRO A 61 17.32 18.16 -10.23
N PRO A 62 18.35 18.89 -9.80
CA PRO A 62 19.68 18.73 -10.37
C PRO A 62 20.13 17.28 -10.22
N ASP A 63 20.76 16.75 -11.28
CA ASP A 63 21.42 15.44 -11.32
C ASP A 63 22.32 15.32 -10.08
N GLN A 64 21.81 14.68 -9.03
CA GLN A 64 22.53 14.40 -7.79
C GLN A 64 23.52 13.30 -8.14
N GLY A 65 24.62 13.70 -8.79
CA GLY A 65 25.56 12.85 -9.51
C GLY A 65 25.91 11.57 -8.75
N MET A 66 25.15 10.51 -9.04
CA MET A 66 25.46 9.17 -8.57
C MET A 66 26.80 8.78 -9.16
N ALA A 67 27.74 8.33 -8.31
CA ALA A 67 29.02 7.84 -8.76
C ALA A 67 28.79 6.68 -9.73
N ARG A 68 29.11 6.88 -11.02
CA ARG A 68 28.87 5.87 -12.06
C ARG A 68 29.99 4.84 -12.06
N CYS A 69 29.62 3.59 -11.83
CA CYS A 69 30.48 2.44 -12.00
C CYS A 69 30.73 2.19 -13.51
N PRO A 70 31.88 1.61 -13.89
CA PRO A 70 32.12 1.21 -15.27
C PRO A 70 31.09 0.16 -15.71
N ALA A 71 30.43 0.40 -16.85
CA ALA A 71 29.44 -0.52 -17.40
C ALA A 71 29.62 -0.66 -18.91
N THR A 72 29.51 -1.89 -19.40
CA THR A 72 29.38 -2.21 -20.83
C THR A 72 27.93 -2.50 -21.16
N SER A 73 27.46 -2.13 -22.35
CA SER A 73 26.10 -2.44 -22.80
C SER A 73 26.12 -3.18 -24.14
N ASP A 74 25.26 -4.18 -24.25
CA ASP A 74 24.79 -4.75 -25.51
C ASP A 74 23.27 -4.97 -25.37
N PRO A 75 22.46 -3.90 -25.55
CA PRO A 75 21.02 -3.97 -25.28
C PRO A 75 20.29 -5.00 -26.14
N ALA A 76 20.80 -5.29 -27.34
CA ALA A 76 20.25 -6.34 -28.21
C ALA A 76 20.41 -7.75 -27.62
N ALA A 77 21.37 -7.95 -26.72
CA ALA A 77 21.58 -9.17 -25.95
C ALA A 77 21.01 -9.10 -24.52
N GLY A 78 20.22 -8.07 -24.21
CA GLY A 78 19.66 -7.85 -22.86
C GLY A 78 20.67 -7.36 -21.83
N LEU A 79 21.85 -6.89 -22.26
CA LEU A 79 22.89 -6.33 -21.40
C LEU A 79 22.79 -4.80 -21.39
N VAL A 80 22.25 -4.23 -20.31
CA VAL A 80 21.98 -2.79 -20.18
C VAL A 80 22.87 -2.14 -19.14
N ALA A 81 23.37 -0.93 -19.41
CA ALA A 81 24.25 -0.22 -18.50
C ALA A 81 23.44 0.58 -17.46
N THR A 82 23.68 0.34 -16.17
CA THR A 82 23.16 1.12 -15.04
C THR A 82 24.29 1.88 -14.34
N SER A 83 23.96 2.73 -13.38
CA SER A 83 24.92 3.45 -12.53
C SER A 83 25.80 2.51 -11.71
N GLU A 84 25.33 1.31 -11.38
CA GLU A 84 26.03 0.31 -10.56
C GLU A 84 26.88 -0.66 -11.39
N GLY A 85 26.71 -0.69 -12.71
CA GLY A 85 27.34 -1.64 -13.62
C GLY A 85 26.37 -2.13 -14.69
N ALA A 86 26.72 -3.17 -15.43
CA ALA A 86 25.83 -3.74 -16.43
C ALA A 86 24.86 -4.76 -15.81
N ALA A 87 23.59 -4.73 -16.21
CA ALA A 87 22.57 -5.71 -15.84
C ALA A 87 22.28 -6.63 -17.04
N GLN A 88 22.45 -7.94 -16.84
CA GLN A 88 22.13 -8.96 -17.84
C GLN A 88 20.72 -9.50 -17.59
N GLY A 89 19.81 -9.24 -18.52
CA GLY A 89 18.42 -9.70 -18.47
C GLY A 89 18.23 -11.08 -19.07
N THR A 90 17.03 -11.63 -18.88
CA THR A 90 16.55 -12.86 -19.50
C THR A 90 15.39 -12.53 -20.43
N GLN A 91 15.43 -13.01 -21.67
CA GLN A 91 14.30 -12.84 -22.59
C GLN A 91 13.25 -13.93 -22.32
N VAL A 92 12.00 -13.53 -22.15
CA VAL A 92 10.84 -14.42 -21.98
C VAL A 92 9.74 -13.90 -22.87
N GLY A 93 9.29 -14.72 -23.82
CA GLY A 93 8.35 -14.26 -24.85
C GLY A 93 8.92 -13.08 -25.63
N ASP A 94 8.13 -12.03 -25.76
CA ASP A 94 8.48 -10.78 -26.43
C ASP A 94 8.89 -9.67 -25.44
N ALA A 95 9.34 -10.06 -24.24
CA ALA A 95 9.83 -9.14 -23.21
C ALA A 95 11.23 -9.51 -22.69
N TRP A 96 11.94 -8.49 -22.20
CA TRP A 96 13.12 -8.64 -21.36
C TRP A 96 12.77 -8.47 -19.89
N LEU A 97 13.34 -9.34 -19.06
CA LEU A 97 13.20 -9.33 -17.60
C LEU A 97 14.57 -9.12 -16.95
N TRP A 98 14.66 -8.12 -16.08
CA TRP A 98 15.79 -7.92 -15.18
C TRP A 98 15.28 -7.98 -13.74
N ARG A 99 15.63 -9.05 -13.04
CA ARG A 99 15.16 -9.33 -11.69
C ARG A 99 16.25 -9.05 -10.66
N ALA A 100 15.83 -8.61 -9.48
CA ALA A 100 16.71 -8.37 -8.34
C ALA A 100 17.83 -7.35 -8.60
N LEU A 101 17.55 -6.18 -9.18
CA LEU A 101 18.51 -5.08 -9.27
C LEU A 101 18.54 -4.29 -7.95
N PRO A 102 19.69 -4.15 -7.27
CA PRO A 102 19.75 -3.40 -6.00
C PRO A 102 19.61 -1.91 -6.30
N PHE A 103 18.67 -1.25 -5.64
CA PHE A 103 18.52 0.21 -5.70
C PHE A 103 19.11 0.93 -4.48
N ALA A 104 19.47 0.17 -3.44
CA ALA A 104 20.10 0.67 -2.23
C ALA A 104 21.07 -0.37 -1.63
N ALA A 105 21.96 0.08 -0.74
CA ALA A 105 22.79 -0.80 0.06
C ALA A 105 21.92 -1.66 1.01
N PRO A 106 22.32 -2.91 1.32
CA PRO A 106 21.58 -3.75 2.26
C PRO A 106 21.43 -3.07 3.63
N PRO A 107 20.19 -2.86 4.14
CA PRO A 107 19.93 -2.15 5.39
C PRO A 107 20.17 -3.04 6.63
N VAL A 108 21.34 -3.66 6.70
CA VAL A 108 21.75 -4.60 7.76
C VAL A 108 22.70 -3.96 8.76
N GLY A 109 22.77 -4.50 9.97
CA GLY A 109 23.70 -4.05 11.01
C GLY A 109 23.53 -2.56 11.32
N ASP A 110 24.59 -1.76 11.10
CA ASP A 110 24.58 -0.32 11.34
C ASP A 110 23.63 0.45 10.40
N LEU A 111 23.32 -0.12 9.23
CA LEU A 111 22.35 0.43 8.27
C LEU A 111 20.90 0.07 8.58
N ARG A 112 20.65 -0.83 9.55
CA ARG A 112 19.29 -1.06 10.06
C ARG A 112 18.74 0.27 10.60
N TRP A 113 17.49 0.60 10.29
CA TRP A 113 16.87 1.89 10.70
C TRP A 113 17.72 3.13 10.36
N ARG A 114 18.36 3.11 9.18
CA ARG A 114 18.91 4.31 8.52
C ARG A 114 18.18 4.54 7.21
N ALA A 115 18.23 5.78 6.71
CA ALA A 115 17.82 6.07 5.35
C ALA A 115 18.62 5.18 4.37
N PRO A 116 18.01 4.73 3.25
CA PRO A 116 18.69 3.89 2.28
C PRO A 116 19.92 4.60 1.71
N GLU A 117 21.06 3.90 1.73
CA GLU A 117 22.30 4.37 1.13
C GLU A 117 22.44 3.85 -0.31
N GLN A 118 23.32 4.49 -1.09
CA GLN A 118 23.62 4.08 -2.46
C GLN A 118 24.15 2.64 -2.51
N PRO A 119 23.70 1.81 -3.46
CA PRO A 119 24.22 0.45 -3.62
C PRO A 119 25.68 0.47 -4.08
N ALA A 120 26.42 -0.59 -3.75
CA ALA A 120 27.77 -0.79 -4.26
C ALA A 120 27.75 -1.13 -5.76
N CYS A 121 28.87 -0.85 -6.45
CA CYS A 121 29.06 -1.35 -7.82
C CYS A 121 28.90 -2.87 -7.88
N TYR A 122 28.36 -3.38 -8.99
CA TYR A 122 28.27 -4.82 -9.22
C TYR A 122 29.65 -5.46 -9.19
N ALA A 123 29.76 -6.57 -8.45
CA ALA A 123 30.98 -7.37 -8.44
C ALA A 123 31.31 -7.84 -9.86
N GLY A 124 32.52 -7.51 -10.34
CA GLY A 124 32.94 -7.81 -11.72
C GLY A 124 32.29 -6.92 -12.79
N GLY A 125 31.53 -5.89 -12.42
CA GLY A 125 30.91 -4.92 -13.32
C GLY A 125 29.66 -5.40 -14.04
N VAL A 126 29.23 -6.65 -13.84
CA VAL A 126 28.03 -7.22 -14.46
C VAL A 126 27.21 -8.01 -13.42
N ARG A 127 25.89 -7.78 -13.37
CA ARG A 127 24.95 -8.55 -12.55
C ARG A 127 24.07 -9.41 -13.44
N ALA A 128 24.03 -10.71 -13.18
CA ALA A 128 23.05 -11.62 -13.76
C ALA A 128 21.69 -11.41 -13.08
N ALA A 129 20.76 -10.74 -13.76
CA ALA A 129 19.44 -10.36 -13.25
C ALA A 129 18.38 -11.44 -13.58
N ALA A 130 18.74 -12.70 -13.34
CA ALA A 130 17.98 -13.88 -13.78
C ALA A 130 17.14 -14.53 -12.67
N ASP A 131 17.33 -14.13 -11.42
CA ASP A 131 16.61 -14.66 -10.26
C ASP A 131 16.05 -13.51 -9.43
N PHE A 132 14.98 -13.79 -8.69
CA PHE A 132 14.38 -12.82 -7.78
C PHE A 132 15.15 -12.73 -6.46
N ALA A 133 15.17 -11.53 -5.87
CA ALA A 133 15.72 -11.31 -4.53
C ALA A 133 14.74 -11.80 -3.46
N PRO A 134 15.21 -12.04 -2.23
CA PRO A 134 14.34 -12.26 -1.09
C PRO A 134 13.33 -11.12 -0.87
N ARG A 135 12.22 -11.46 -0.22
CA ARG A 135 11.30 -10.46 0.37
C ARG A 135 11.88 -9.88 1.65
N CYS A 136 11.46 -8.67 2.01
CA CYS A 136 11.80 -8.08 3.30
C CYS A 136 11.21 -8.91 4.46
N PRO A 137 11.82 -8.84 5.67
CA PRO A 137 11.42 -9.68 6.77
C PRO A 137 9.98 -9.42 7.21
N GLN A 138 9.20 -10.49 7.35
CA GLN A 138 7.79 -10.45 7.70
C GLN A 138 7.33 -11.80 8.27
N LEU A 139 6.10 -11.86 8.77
CA LEU A 139 5.46 -13.12 9.17
C LEU A 139 4.65 -13.69 8.01
N ASP A 140 4.83 -14.99 7.73
CA ASP A 140 3.93 -15.81 6.92
C ASP A 140 3.12 -16.71 7.87
N GLY A 141 1.88 -16.30 8.15
CA GLY A 141 1.15 -16.79 9.33
C GLY A 141 1.92 -16.45 10.61
N ASP A 142 2.32 -17.46 11.37
CA ASP A 142 3.13 -17.30 12.59
C ASP A 142 4.63 -17.53 12.35
N THR A 143 5.06 -17.70 11.10
CA THR A 143 6.45 -18.08 10.77
C THR A 143 7.22 -16.89 10.18
N PRO A 144 8.32 -16.44 10.81
CA PRO A 144 9.20 -15.42 10.23
C PRO A 144 9.83 -15.89 8.92
N THR A 145 9.80 -15.03 7.90
CA THR A 145 10.37 -15.24 6.56
C THR A 145 11.04 -13.96 6.05
N GLY A 146 11.80 -14.05 4.96
CA GLY A 146 12.48 -12.91 4.33
C GLY A 146 13.91 -12.68 4.82
N ASP A 147 14.55 -11.66 4.25
CA ASP A 147 15.93 -11.23 4.53
C ASP A 147 15.98 -9.70 4.63
N GLU A 148 16.84 -9.14 5.49
CA GLU A 148 17.02 -7.70 5.59
C GLU A 148 17.74 -7.12 4.36
N ASP A 149 18.58 -7.92 3.69
CA ASP A 149 19.06 -7.60 2.34
C ASP A 149 17.93 -7.82 1.32
N CYS A 150 17.01 -6.86 1.26
CA CYS A 150 15.81 -6.93 0.44
C CYS A 150 15.58 -5.73 -0.48
N LEU A 151 16.42 -4.69 -0.49
CA LEU A 151 16.18 -3.45 -1.26
C LEU A 151 16.51 -3.60 -2.75
N TYR A 152 15.65 -4.36 -3.44
CA TYR A 152 15.76 -4.70 -4.85
C TYR A 152 14.50 -4.32 -5.63
N LEU A 153 14.68 -4.11 -6.94
CA LEU A 153 13.59 -3.92 -7.89
C LEU A 153 13.69 -4.90 -9.07
N ASN A 154 12.58 -5.08 -9.76
CA ASN A 154 12.45 -5.89 -10.96
C ASN A 154 11.93 -5.04 -12.12
N ILE A 155 12.37 -5.32 -13.34
CA ILE A 155 12.00 -4.58 -14.55
C ILE A 155 11.55 -5.56 -15.63
N TRP A 156 10.42 -5.26 -16.25
CA TRP A 156 9.93 -5.88 -17.49
C TRP A 156 9.86 -4.81 -18.57
N ALA A 157 10.39 -5.09 -19.76
CA ALA A 157 10.29 -4.19 -20.90
C ALA A 157 9.98 -4.97 -22.18
N PRO A 158 9.27 -4.38 -23.16
CA PRO A 158 9.15 -4.96 -24.49
C PRO A 158 10.54 -5.26 -25.07
N ALA A 159 10.72 -6.38 -25.77
CA ALA A 159 12.04 -6.82 -26.24
C ALA A 159 12.75 -5.78 -27.12
N ALA A 160 11.97 -4.98 -27.87
CA ALA A 160 12.48 -3.91 -28.72
C ALA A 160 12.87 -2.62 -27.95
N ALA A 161 12.30 -2.38 -26.77
CA ALA A 161 12.40 -1.09 -26.07
C ALA A 161 13.85 -0.64 -25.79
N PRO A 162 14.79 -1.53 -25.40
CA PRO A 162 16.18 -1.11 -25.20
C PRO A 162 16.95 -0.75 -26.49
N THR A 163 16.39 -1.00 -27.68
CA THR A 163 17.13 -0.91 -28.95
C THR A 163 16.47 -0.03 -30.02
N ASP A 164 15.16 0.19 -29.97
CA ASP A 164 14.43 0.90 -31.02
C ASP A 164 14.44 2.43 -30.88
N GLY A 165 14.96 2.95 -29.77
CA GLY A 165 15.10 4.39 -29.51
C GLY A 165 13.79 5.12 -29.23
N MET A 166 12.68 4.39 -28.98
CA MET A 166 11.40 4.98 -28.59
C MET A 166 11.18 4.83 -27.07
N PRO A 167 11.28 5.90 -26.26
CA PRO A 167 11.06 5.78 -24.82
C PRO A 167 9.61 5.35 -24.52
N ARG A 168 9.45 4.33 -23.68
CA ARG A 168 8.15 3.81 -23.23
C ARG A 168 7.76 4.40 -21.86
N PRO A 169 6.48 4.66 -21.58
CA PRO A 169 6.07 5.03 -20.23
C PRO A 169 6.41 3.92 -19.23
N VAL A 170 6.60 4.31 -17.97
CA VAL A 170 7.04 3.43 -16.89
C VAL A 170 5.91 3.29 -15.87
N MET A 171 5.45 2.08 -15.61
CA MET A 171 4.52 1.75 -14.52
C MET A 171 5.31 1.24 -13.33
N PHE A 172 5.35 1.99 -12.24
CA PHE A 172 6.11 1.71 -11.02
C PHE A 172 5.19 1.23 -9.89
N PHE A 173 5.26 -0.05 -9.57
CA PHE A 173 4.37 -0.70 -8.63
C PHE A 173 4.91 -0.74 -7.20
N ILE A 174 4.05 -0.39 -6.25
CA ILE A 174 4.27 -0.48 -4.82
C ILE A 174 3.26 -1.51 -4.25
N HIS A 175 3.78 -2.62 -3.73
CA HIS A 175 2.92 -3.72 -3.24
C HIS A 175 2.19 -3.34 -1.95
N GLY A 176 1.01 -3.94 -1.74
CA GLY A 176 0.23 -3.85 -0.51
C GLY A 176 0.71 -4.79 0.61
N GLY A 177 -0.18 -5.08 1.55
CA GLY A 177 0.09 -5.97 2.70
C GLY A 177 0.15 -5.26 4.06
N GLY A 178 -0.60 -4.17 4.23
CA GLY A 178 -0.75 -3.48 5.52
C GLY A 178 0.55 -2.88 6.07
N ASN A 179 1.57 -2.68 5.21
CA ASN A 179 2.92 -2.26 5.58
C ASN A 179 3.59 -3.16 6.64
N VAL A 180 3.17 -4.42 6.74
CA VAL A 180 3.73 -5.44 7.67
C VAL A 180 3.99 -6.79 7.01
N GLN A 181 3.41 -7.01 5.82
CA GLN A 181 3.64 -8.14 4.94
C GLN A 181 3.54 -7.68 3.48
N GLY A 182 3.72 -8.61 2.53
CA GLY A 182 3.68 -8.36 1.10
C GLY A 182 5.07 -8.34 0.46
N SER A 183 5.09 -8.42 -0.87
CA SER A 183 6.32 -8.52 -1.66
C SER A 183 6.09 -8.24 -3.14
N ALA A 184 7.06 -7.64 -3.83
CA ALA A 184 7.13 -7.58 -5.29
C ALA A 184 7.19 -8.96 -5.98
N ILE A 185 7.42 -10.03 -5.20
CA ILE A 185 7.46 -11.42 -5.68
C ILE A 185 6.34 -12.28 -5.10
N GLU A 186 5.19 -11.66 -4.81
CA GLU A 186 4.01 -12.34 -4.27
C GLU A 186 3.52 -13.45 -5.21
N ARG A 187 3.16 -14.61 -4.65
CA ARG A 187 2.78 -15.80 -5.43
C ARG A 187 1.45 -16.37 -5.00
N LEU A 188 0.70 -16.86 -5.99
CA LEU A 188 -0.43 -17.76 -5.76
C LEU A 188 -0.09 -19.13 -6.34
N GLY A 189 0.30 -20.06 -5.47
CA GLY A 189 0.92 -21.31 -5.91
C GLY A 189 2.31 -21.04 -6.51
N ASP A 190 2.58 -21.61 -7.68
CA ASP A 190 3.84 -21.37 -8.40
C ASP A 190 3.83 -20.06 -9.21
N ASP A 191 2.66 -19.45 -9.39
CA ASP A 191 2.48 -18.28 -10.23
C ASP A 191 2.81 -16.97 -9.51
N LEU A 192 3.61 -16.12 -10.16
CA LEU A 192 3.88 -14.75 -9.72
C LEU A 192 2.65 -13.89 -9.97
N ILE A 193 2.12 -13.19 -8.96
CA ILE A 193 0.95 -12.31 -9.14
C ILE A 193 1.38 -11.04 -9.89
N TYR A 194 2.44 -10.39 -9.44
CA TYR A 194 2.98 -9.14 -10.00
C TYR A 194 3.99 -9.40 -11.13
N ASP A 195 3.55 -10.13 -12.16
CA ASP A 195 4.35 -10.40 -13.35
C ASP A 195 4.07 -9.37 -14.45
N GLY A 196 5.03 -8.47 -14.67
CA GLY A 196 4.92 -7.39 -15.64
C GLY A 196 5.00 -7.81 -17.10
N GLN A 197 5.24 -9.08 -17.42
CA GLN A 197 5.47 -9.54 -18.79
C GLN A 197 4.30 -9.16 -19.72
N ARG A 198 3.06 -9.50 -19.33
CA ARG A 198 1.88 -9.26 -20.18
C ARG A 198 1.56 -7.79 -20.33
N LEU A 199 1.80 -6.98 -19.30
CA LEU A 199 1.66 -5.53 -19.39
C LEU A 199 2.65 -4.95 -20.40
N ALA A 200 3.91 -5.36 -20.32
CA ALA A 200 4.95 -4.92 -21.25
C ALA A 200 4.63 -5.33 -22.70
N GLU A 201 4.30 -6.60 -22.93
CA GLU A 201 4.01 -7.12 -24.28
C GLU A 201 2.74 -6.51 -24.89
N ARG A 202 1.66 -6.38 -24.12
CA ARG A 202 0.35 -5.96 -24.66
C ARG A 202 0.20 -4.46 -24.80
N PHE A 203 0.75 -3.69 -23.86
CA PHE A 203 0.55 -2.24 -23.80
C PHE A 203 1.82 -1.44 -24.09
N GLY A 204 2.95 -2.11 -24.34
CA GLY A 204 4.19 -1.45 -24.75
C GLY A 204 4.81 -0.57 -23.66
N VAL A 205 4.57 -0.90 -22.39
CA VAL A 205 5.04 -0.15 -21.22
C VAL A 205 6.26 -0.84 -20.59
N VAL A 206 7.08 -0.08 -19.87
CA VAL A 206 8.08 -0.66 -18.95
C VAL A 206 7.43 -0.79 -17.59
N VAL A 207 7.53 -1.96 -16.96
CA VAL A 207 6.98 -2.21 -15.62
C VAL A 207 8.13 -2.35 -14.64
N VAL A 208 8.02 -1.68 -13.49
CA VAL A 208 8.94 -1.78 -12.37
C VAL A 208 8.16 -2.23 -11.15
N SER A 209 8.66 -3.22 -10.40
CA SER A 209 8.15 -3.56 -9.06
C SER A 209 9.26 -3.50 -8.03
N ILE A 210 8.96 -3.03 -6.83
CA ILE A 210 9.97 -2.78 -5.80
C ILE A 210 9.68 -3.52 -4.51
N GLN A 211 10.75 -3.93 -3.83
CA GLN A 211 10.71 -4.23 -2.40
C GLN A 211 10.97 -2.94 -1.62
N TYR A 212 10.42 -2.85 -0.40
CA TYR A 212 10.72 -1.79 0.56
C TYR A 212 10.63 -2.36 1.99
N ARG A 213 11.36 -1.78 2.95
CA ARG A 213 11.28 -2.26 4.34
C ARG A 213 9.87 -2.10 4.89
N ILE A 214 9.39 -3.14 5.57
CA ILE A 214 8.06 -3.22 6.17
C ILE A 214 8.12 -3.46 7.67
N GLY A 215 6.97 -3.28 8.33
CA GLY A 215 6.78 -3.48 9.76
C GLY A 215 7.72 -2.64 10.61
N PRO A 216 8.28 -3.19 11.71
CA PRO A 216 9.18 -2.45 12.58
C PRO A 216 10.50 -2.08 11.89
N LEU A 217 10.89 -2.79 10.83
CA LEU A 217 12.08 -2.42 10.05
C LEU A 217 11.82 -1.20 9.16
N GLY A 218 10.57 -0.99 8.74
CA GLY A 218 10.14 0.12 7.90
C GLY A 218 9.71 1.38 8.67
N TRP A 219 9.08 1.23 9.84
CA TRP A 219 8.38 2.36 10.50
C TRP A 219 8.56 2.45 12.01
N LEU A 220 9.43 1.66 12.64
CA LEU A 220 9.74 1.85 14.06
C LEU A 220 10.33 3.26 14.28
N VAL A 221 9.73 3.99 15.21
CA VAL A 221 10.23 5.26 15.72
C VAL A 221 10.16 5.26 17.23
N HIS A 222 11.22 5.72 17.88
CA HIS A 222 11.27 5.83 19.33
C HIS A 222 12.27 6.92 19.71
N PRO A 223 11.98 7.79 20.71
CA PRO A 223 12.85 8.92 21.06
C PRO A 223 14.30 8.55 21.44
N ALA A 224 14.53 7.33 21.91
CA ALA A 224 15.86 6.83 22.26
C ALA A 224 16.60 6.10 21.12
N LEU A 225 15.97 5.91 19.95
CA LEU A 225 16.62 5.32 18.79
C LEU A 225 17.24 6.43 17.94
N GLN A 226 18.41 6.18 17.35
CA GLN A 226 18.99 7.09 16.34
C GLN A 226 18.36 6.86 14.96
N ALA A 227 17.03 6.87 14.95
CA ALA A 227 16.19 6.47 13.84
C ALA A 227 15.23 7.62 13.51
N ASP A 228 15.44 8.26 12.35
CA ASP A 228 14.57 9.36 11.89
C ASP A 228 13.18 8.87 11.43
N GLY A 229 12.99 7.55 11.32
CA GLY A 229 11.74 6.90 10.93
C GLY A 229 11.53 6.87 9.41
N HIS A 230 10.32 6.50 8.98
CA HIS A 230 9.91 6.50 7.57
C HIS A 230 10.79 5.69 6.61
N PHE A 231 11.49 4.68 7.11
CA PHE A 231 12.45 3.91 6.32
C PHE A 231 11.81 3.24 5.10
N GLY A 232 10.61 2.67 5.24
CA GLY A 232 9.85 2.11 4.12
C GLY A 232 9.54 3.15 3.03
N THR A 233 9.06 4.34 3.43
CA THR A 233 8.80 5.46 2.50
C THR A 233 10.09 5.96 1.83
N LEU A 234 11.18 6.06 2.60
CA LEU A 234 12.47 6.48 2.06
C LEU A 234 13.07 5.46 1.08
N ASP A 235 12.82 4.16 1.29
CA ASP A 235 13.20 3.11 0.35
C ASP A 235 12.47 3.27 -0.99
N GLN A 236 11.16 3.57 -0.94
CA GLN A 236 10.37 3.83 -2.15
C GLN A 236 10.89 5.06 -2.91
N ILE A 237 11.23 6.14 -2.21
CA ILE A 237 11.85 7.34 -2.79
C ILE A 237 13.22 7.01 -3.40
N ALA A 238 14.04 6.18 -2.74
CA ALA A 238 15.33 5.76 -3.27
C ALA A 238 15.18 4.92 -4.54
N ALA A 239 14.22 4.00 -4.57
CA ALA A 239 13.91 3.22 -5.77
C ALA A 239 13.41 4.10 -6.92
N LEU A 240 12.57 5.11 -6.66
CA LEU A 240 12.17 6.09 -7.66
C LEU A 240 13.35 6.90 -8.20
N ARG A 241 14.28 7.33 -7.33
CA ARG A 241 15.52 8.01 -7.76
C ARG A 241 16.39 7.10 -8.61
N TRP A 242 16.49 5.82 -8.28
CA TRP A 242 17.19 4.84 -9.10
C TRP A 242 16.53 4.72 -10.49
N VAL A 243 15.21 4.66 -10.55
CA VAL A 243 14.44 4.62 -11.81
C VAL A 243 14.72 5.87 -12.64
N GLN A 244 14.65 7.06 -12.03
CA GLN A 244 14.99 8.32 -12.72
C GLN A 244 16.38 8.30 -13.34
N ALA A 245 17.38 7.73 -12.64
CA ALA A 245 18.76 7.66 -13.11
C ALA A 245 19.01 6.59 -14.18
N ASN A 246 18.24 5.48 -14.18
CA ASN A 246 18.61 4.26 -14.91
C ASN A 246 17.60 3.78 -15.95
N ILE A 247 16.31 4.12 -15.83
CA ILE A 247 15.25 3.43 -16.59
C ILE A 247 15.36 3.65 -18.11
N GLY A 248 16.02 4.74 -18.53
CA GLY A 248 16.35 5.00 -19.93
C GLY A 248 17.15 3.89 -20.60
N ALA A 249 18.06 3.22 -19.86
CA ALA A 249 18.84 2.11 -20.39
C ALA A 249 18.00 0.86 -20.70
N PHE A 250 16.81 0.75 -20.09
CA PHE A 250 15.85 -0.33 -20.28
C PHE A 250 14.79 0.02 -21.34
N GLY A 251 14.89 1.19 -21.97
CA GLY A 251 13.91 1.70 -22.93
C GLY A 251 12.73 2.46 -22.30
N GLY A 252 12.79 2.75 -20.99
CA GLY A 252 11.78 3.54 -20.30
C GLY A 252 12.02 5.05 -20.39
N ASP A 253 10.96 5.81 -20.20
CA ASP A 253 10.97 7.27 -20.14
C ASP A 253 10.88 7.75 -18.70
N ALA A 254 11.98 8.28 -18.17
CA ALA A 254 12.06 8.80 -16.80
C ALA A 254 11.08 9.98 -16.56
N GLY A 255 10.68 10.69 -17.62
CA GLY A 255 9.67 11.76 -17.54
C GLY A 255 8.22 11.27 -17.56
N ARG A 256 7.98 9.97 -17.79
CA ARG A 256 6.64 9.35 -17.81
C ARG A 256 6.57 8.13 -16.89
N VAL A 257 6.96 8.35 -15.63
CA VAL A 257 6.81 7.37 -14.55
C VAL A 257 5.45 7.55 -13.88
N MET A 258 4.62 6.52 -13.88
CA MET A 258 3.40 6.45 -13.09
C MET A 258 3.63 5.57 -11.87
N ILE A 259 3.43 6.10 -10.66
CA ILE A 259 3.36 5.24 -9.46
C ILE A 259 1.98 4.64 -9.34
N PHE A 260 1.90 3.36 -8.98
CA PHE A 260 0.63 2.72 -8.66
C PHE A 260 0.81 1.68 -7.56
N GLY A 261 -0.21 1.51 -6.74
CA GLY A 261 -0.13 0.60 -5.61
C GLY A 261 -1.50 0.31 -5.03
N GLU A 262 -1.62 -0.86 -4.42
CA GLU A 262 -2.85 -1.38 -3.85
C GLU A 262 -2.77 -1.49 -2.32
N SER A 263 -3.88 -1.22 -1.63
CA SER A 263 -3.96 -1.32 -0.17
C SER A 263 -2.95 -0.39 0.52
N ALA A 264 -2.03 -0.95 1.32
CA ALA A 264 -0.91 -0.22 1.88
C ALA A 264 0.01 0.42 0.81
N GLY A 265 0.16 -0.20 -0.36
CA GLY A 265 0.84 0.42 -1.50
C GLY A 265 0.06 1.63 -2.05
N GLY A 266 -1.28 1.61 -1.97
CA GLY A 266 -2.12 2.76 -2.30
C GLY A 266 -1.99 3.89 -1.26
N VAL A 267 -1.92 3.54 0.03
CA VAL A 267 -1.55 4.48 1.11
C VAL A 267 -0.21 5.13 0.82
N ASP A 268 0.79 4.33 0.43
CA ASP A 268 2.12 4.82 0.09
C ASP A 268 2.13 5.71 -1.15
N VAL A 269 1.30 5.44 -2.16
CA VAL A 269 1.07 6.37 -3.29
C VAL A 269 0.59 7.73 -2.77
N CYS A 270 -0.38 7.77 -1.86
CA CYS A 270 -0.86 9.03 -1.29
C CYS A 270 0.22 9.77 -0.49
N VAL A 271 1.06 9.03 0.24
CA VAL A 271 2.21 9.59 0.98
C VAL A 271 3.24 10.17 0.02
N LEU A 272 3.58 9.48 -1.07
CA LEU A 272 4.50 9.98 -2.09
C LEU A 272 3.94 11.20 -2.83
N MET A 273 2.64 11.22 -3.11
CA MET A 273 1.97 12.42 -3.63
C MET A 273 2.12 13.61 -2.68
N SER A 274 2.09 13.39 -1.38
CA SER A 274 2.15 14.47 -0.38
C SER A 274 3.55 14.77 0.16
N SER A 275 4.56 13.98 -0.22
CA SER A 275 5.93 14.15 0.24
C SER A 275 6.71 15.10 -0.68
N PRO A 276 7.32 16.18 -0.14
CA PRO A 276 8.21 17.04 -0.94
C PRO A 276 9.48 16.31 -1.39
N LEU A 277 9.86 15.21 -0.73
CA LEU A 277 11.05 14.42 -1.09
C LEU A 277 10.86 13.59 -2.38
N ALA A 278 9.61 13.38 -2.79
CA ALA A 278 9.23 12.68 -4.01
C ALA A 278 8.95 13.63 -5.20
N ALA A 279 9.10 14.94 -5.00
CA ALA A 279 8.83 15.92 -6.03
C ALA A 279 9.67 15.69 -7.30
N GLY A 280 8.97 15.66 -8.45
CA GLY A 280 9.57 15.44 -9.76
C GLY A 280 10.02 14.01 -10.04
N LEU A 281 9.71 13.03 -9.18
CA LEU A 281 10.09 11.63 -9.40
C LEU A 281 9.05 10.81 -10.19
N PHE A 282 7.84 11.33 -10.36
CA PHE A 282 6.75 10.71 -11.11
C PHE A 282 5.89 11.75 -11.81
N HIS A 283 5.16 11.31 -12.83
CA HIS A 283 4.31 12.09 -13.72
C HIS A 283 2.82 11.79 -13.53
N ALA A 284 2.45 10.60 -13.06
CA ALA A 284 1.07 10.19 -12.80
C ALA A 284 1.00 9.27 -11.57
N ALA A 285 -0.19 9.14 -10.97
CA ALA A 285 -0.40 8.30 -9.80
C ALA A 285 -1.71 7.50 -9.89
N ALA A 286 -1.71 6.25 -9.43
CA ALA A 286 -2.91 5.44 -9.25
C ALA A 286 -2.96 4.81 -7.84
N MET A 287 -3.97 5.18 -7.06
CA MET A 287 -4.21 4.68 -5.71
C MET A 287 -5.36 3.66 -5.73
N GLU A 288 -5.02 2.38 -5.61
CA GLU A 288 -5.98 1.28 -5.63
C GLU A 288 -6.31 0.87 -4.20
N SER A 289 -7.55 1.04 -3.77
CA SER A 289 -8.03 0.55 -2.47
C SER A 289 -7.18 1.05 -1.27
N GLY A 290 -6.67 2.28 -1.38
CA GLY A 290 -5.80 2.96 -0.41
C GLY A 290 -6.46 4.13 0.33
N GLY A 291 -5.71 4.81 1.19
CA GLY A 291 -6.22 5.94 1.97
C GLY A 291 -5.17 7.01 2.30
N CYS A 292 -5.64 8.20 2.64
CA CYS A 292 -4.81 9.41 2.79
C CYS A 292 -4.82 10.00 4.22
N LEU A 293 -5.36 9.29 5.20
CA LEU A 293 -5.34 9.69 6.62
C LEU A 293 -4.17 9.03 7.34
N MET A 294 -3.27 9.83 7.91
CA MET A 294 -2.07 9.36 8.60
C MET A 294 -2.13 9.62 10.10
N ARG A 295 -1.44 8.81 10.89
CA ARG A 295 -1.28 9.06 12.34
C ARG A 295 -0.28 10.18 12.58
N THR A 296 -0.32 10.76 13.77
CA THR A 296 0.70 11.72 14.22
C THR A 296 1.96 11.01 14.71
N ARG A 297 3.10 11.70 14.67
CA ARG A 297 4.36 11.22 15.27
C ARG A 297 4.20 10.76 16.72
N ALA A 298 3.47 11.50 17.55
CA ALA A 298 3.29 11.15 18.96
C ALA A 298 2.58 9.81 19.15
N GLU A 299 1.58 9.52 18.30
CA GLU A 299 0.82 8.27 18.34
C GLU A 299 1.63 7.04 17.92
N VAL A 300 2.56 7.21 16.98
CA VAL A 300 3.46 6.12 16.56
C VAL A 300 4.64 5.95 17.53
N GLU A 301 5.16 7.04 18.12
CA GLU A 301 6.20 6.96 19.16
C GLU A 301 5.70 6.24 20.41
N ALA A 302 4.44 6.49 20.82
CA ALA A 302 3.82 5.75 21.92
C ALA A 302 3.82 4.24 21.69
N GLN A 303 3.62 3.81 20.44
CA GLN A 303 3.69 2.40 20.08
C GLN A 303 5.15 1.90 19.99
N GLY A 304 6.08 2.72 19.52
CA GLY A 304 7.50 2.39 19.56
C GLY A 304 7.98 2.06 20.97
N VAL A 305 7.48 2.76 21.99
CA VAL A 305 7.75 2.45 23.40
C VAL A 305 7.23 1.06 23.78
N GLU A 306 6.03 0.69 23.35
CA GLU A 306 5.47 -0.65 23.58
C GLU A 306 6.34 -1.74 22.94
N GLN A 307 6.85 -1.50 21.72
CA GLN A 307 7.72 -2.46 21.03
C GLN A 307 9.09 -2.60 21.67
N VAL A 308 9.72 -1.49 22.06
CA VAL A 308 10.99 -1.52 22.82
C VAL A 308 10.81 -2.28 24.15
N THR A 309 9.65 -2.10 24.80
CA THR A 309 9.30 -2.84 26.01
C THR A 309 9.10 -4.33 25.73
N ALA A 310 8.36 -4.68 24.68
CA ALA A 310 8.11 -6.08 24.28
C ALA A 310 9.40 -6.81 23.90
N ALA A 311 10.34 -6.11 23.26
CA ALA A 311 11.66 -6.63 22.92
C ALA A 311 12.57 -6.85 24.15
N GLY A 312 12.16 -6.37 25.33
CA GLY A 312 12.94 -6.43 26.57
C GLY A 312 14.09 -5.43 26.63
N CYS A 313 14.04 -4.37 25.83
CA CYS A 313 15.10 -3.35 25.72
C CYS A 313 14.79 -2.05 26.50
N ALA A 314 13.62 -1.92 27.13
CA ALA A 314 13.20 -0.67 27.78
C ALA A 314 14.12 -0.21 28.93
N ASP A 315 14.77 -1.14 29.63
CA ASP A 315 15.65 -0.85 30.77
C ASP A 315 17.15 -0.88 30.39
N ASP A 316 17.48 -1.02 29.10
CA ASP A 316 18.87 -1.04 28.63
C ASP A 316 19.46 0.39 28.64
N GLU A 317 20.74 0.53 29.05
CA GLU A 317 21.44 1.82 29.00
C GLU A 317 21.70 2.26 27.53
N ASP A 318 21.77 1.30 26.60
CA ASP A 318 21.89 1.49 25.16
C ASP A 318 20.70 0.82 24.43
N ILE A 319 19.53 1.47 24.49
CA ILE A 319 18.30 0.99 23.84
C ILE A 319 18.52 0.76 22.33
N ASP A 320 19.25 1.64 21.64
CA ASP A 320 19.52 1.53 20.20
C ASP A 320 20.36 0.28 19.90
N GLY A 321 21.46 0.07 20.65
CA GLY A 321 22.28 -1.13 20.58
C GLY A 321 21.49 -2.41 20.90
N CYS A 322 20.67 -2.41 21.95
CA CYS A 322 19.83 -3.54 22.32
C CYS A 322 18.85 -3.91 21.19
N MET A 323 18.16 -2.93 20.62
CA MET A 323 17.19 -3.13 19.55
C MET A 323 17.87 -3.60 18.25
N ARG A 324 19.03 -3.06 17.90
CA ARG A 324 19.83 -3.50 16.74
C ARG A 324 20.39 -4.92 16.91
N ALA A 325 20.66 -5.35 18.14
CA ALA A 325 21.15 -6.70 18.43
C ALA A 325 20.07 -7.78 18.30
N ARG A 326 18.77 -7.42 18.31
CA ARG A 326 17.67 -8.36 18.09
C ARG A 326 17.71 -8.90 16.66
N SER A 327 17.32 -10.14 16.46
CA SER A 327 17.09 -10.65 15.10
C SER A 327 15.80 -10.06 14.53
N ALA A 328 15.72 -9.91 13.20
CA ALA A 328 14.48 -9.50 12.54
C ALA A 328 13.30 -10.40 12.95
N ALA A 329 13.53 -11.72 13.04
CA ALA A 329 12.52 -12.68 13.49
C ALA A 329 11.99 -12.38 14.90
N GLN A 330 12.85 -12.01 15.85
CA GLN A 330 12.43 -11.62 17.20
C GLN A 330 11.58 -10.35 17.16
N LEU A 331 12.03 -9.31 16.46
CA LEU A 331 11.31 -8.05 16.32
C LEU A 331 9.91 -8.25 15.72
N LEU A 332 9.78 -9.16 14.74
CA LEU A 332 8.50 -9.50 14.12
C LEU A 332 7.56 -10.24 15.07
N MET A 333 8.08 -11.20 15.86
CA MET A 333 7.28 -11.94 16.84
C MET A 333 6.88 -11.08 18.05
N ASP A 334 7.63 -10.01 18.33
CA ASP A 334 7.34 -9.05 19.38
C ASP A 334 6.24 -8.03 18.96
N LEU A 335 5.83 -8.02 17.68
CA LEU A 335 4.72 -7.19 17.22
C LEU A 335 3.38 -7.66 17.79
N PRO A 336 2.47 -6.73 18.14
CA PRO A 336 1.08 -7.12 18.37
C PRO A 336 0.53 -7.84 17.13
N PRO A 337 -0.35 -8.84 17.31
CA PRO A 337 -0.85 -9.66 16.21
C PRO A 337 -1.38 -8.82 15.06
N VAL A 338 -1.02 -9.26 13.84
CA VAL A 338 -1.24 -8.53 12.59
C VAL A 338 -2.71 -8.19 12.40
N VAL A 339 -2.87 -7.04 11.80
CA VAL A 339 -4.11 -6.37 11.47
C VAL A 339 -4.80 -7.01 10.27
N ASP A 340 -6.11 -7.18 10.40
CA ASP A 340 -6.98 -7.68 9.35
C ASP A 340 -7.55 -6.55 8.46
N VAL A 341 -7.87 -6.84 7.20
CA VAL A 341 -8.45 -5.89 6.23
C VAL A 341 -9.76 -5.30 6.75
N ALA A 342 -10.58 -6.09 7.47
CA ALA A 342 -11.79 -5.61 8.13
C ALA A 342 -11.55 -4.99 9.53
N GLY A 343 -10.35 -5.20 10.09
CA GLY A 343 -9.99 -4.86 11.47
C GLY A 343 -9.28 -3.51 11.63
N ARG A 344 -8.65 -3.30 12.80
CA ARG A 344 -7.89 -2.09 13.13
C ARG A 344 -6.61 -2.01 12.31
N THR A 345 -6.30 -0.89 11.65
CA THR A 345 -5.07 -0.69 10.86
C THR A 345 -3.78 -0.94 11.66
N SER A 346 -2.75 -1.50 11.01
CA SER A 346 -1.43 -1.70 11.65
C SER A 346 -0.91 -0.35 12.09
N ALA A 347 -0.19 -0.35 13.20
CA ALA A 347 0.38 0.86 13.72
C ALA A 347 1.82 1.09 13.17
N MET A 348 2.37 0.11 12.43
CA MET A 348 3.53 0.25 11.53
C MET A 348 3.07 0.79 10.16
N GLN A 349 2.93 2.10 10.06
CA GLN A 349 2.43 2.82 8.87
C GLN A 349 3.17 4.16 8.74
N PRO A 350 3.10 4.82 7.56
CA PRO A 350 3.48 6.22 7.43
C PRO A 350 2.70 7.12 8.42
N TYR A 351 3.36 8.19 8.88
CA TYR A 351 2.80 9.15 9.84
C TYR A 351 3.24 10.58 9.51
N VAL A 352 2.57 11.58 10.09
CA VAL A 352 2.96 12.98 9.94
C VAL A 352 4.15 13.27 10.85
N ASP A 353 5.30 13.62 10.27
CA ASP A 353 6.57 13.87 10.96
C ASP A 353 7.12 15.29 10.77
N GLY A 354 6.52 16.09 9.89
CA GLY A 354 6.97 17.44 9.58
C GLY A 354 8.12 17.51 8.55
N THR A 355 8.64 16.37 8.08
CA THR A 355 9.80 16.29 7.17
C THR A 355 9.52 15.42 5.95
N VAL A 356 9.38 14.10 6.12
CA VAL A 356 9.00 13.19 5.03
C VAL A 356 7.55 13.44 4.63
N LEU A 357 6.68 13.62 5.63
CA LEU A 357 5.30 13.99 5.47
C LEU A 357 5.01 15.22 6.36
N PRO A 358 5.03 16.43 5.77
CA PRO A 358 4.91 17.68 6.54
C PRO A 358 3.59 17.85 7.28
N GLU A 359 2.49 17.37 6.71
CA GLU A 359 1.12 17.49 7.24
C GLU A 359 0.23 16.36 6.71
N GLN A 360 -1.05 16.33 7.09
CA GLN A 360 -1.99 15.32 6.61
C GLN A 360 -2.13 15.34 5.07
N PRO A 361 -1.99 14.20 4.38
CA PRO A 361 -2.08 14.13 2.91
C PRO A 361 -3.36 14.76 2.35
N GLU A 362 -4.53 14.44 2.91
CA GLU A 362 -5.81 15.02 2.44
C GLU A 362 -5.83 16.55 2.55
N VAL A 363 -5.22 17.12 3.60
CA VAL A 363 -5.12 18.57 3.81
C VAL A 363 -4.14 19.21 2.83
N ALA A 364 -2.97 18.60 2.64
CA ALA A 364 -1.99 19.05 1.66
C ALA A 364 -2.58 19.03 0.24
N MET A 365 -3.26 17.94 -0.11
CA MET A 365 -3.91 17.75 -1.41
C MET A 365 -5.01 18.78 -1.65
N ALA A 366 -5.95 18.95 -0.71
CA ALA A 366 -7.04 19.92 -0.85
C ALA A 366 -6.54 21.37 -0.97
N ALA A 367 -5.40 21.68 -0.36
CA ALA A 367 -4.79 23.00 -0.42
C ALA A 367 -3.78 23.18 -1.57
N GLY A 368 -3.58 22.16 -2.41
CA GLY A 368 -2.66 22.20 -3.55
C GLY A 368 -1.18 22.24 -3.17
N ARG A 369 -0.79 21.74 -1.99
CA ARG A 369 0.60 21.65 -1.50
C ARG A 369 1.25 20.28 -1.73
N HIS A 370 0.63 19.44 -2.56
CA HIS A 370 1.12 18.12 -2.95
C HIS A 370 1.81 18.15 -4.33
N ASN A 371 2.35 17.01 -4.76
CA ASN A 371 2.84 16.80 -6.12
C ASN A 371 1.67 16.69 -7.10
N HIS A 372 1.47 17.72 -7.92
CA HIS A 372 0.36 17.80 -8.88
C HIS A 372 0.61 16.90 -10.09
N VAL A 373 -0.20 15.85 -10.22
CA VAL A 373 -0.14 14.88 -11.32
C VAL A 373 -1.54 14.35 -11.64
N PRO A 374 -1.80 13.86 -12.87
CA PRO A 374 -2.96 13.04 -13.16
C PRO A 374 -3.10 11.90 -12.15
N PHE A 375 -4.30 11.75 -11.60
CA PHE A 375 -4.53 10.89 -10.45
C PHE A 375 -5.74 9.97 -10.68
N LEU A 376 -5.52 8.66 -10.58
CA LEU A 376 -6.55 7.64 -10.59
C LEU A 376 -6.74 7.09 -9.17
N VAL A 377 -7.97 6.96 -8.71
CA VAL A 377 -8.27 6.47 -7.36
C VAL A 377 -9.54 5.64 -7.35
N GLY A 378 -9.60 4.61 -6.51
CA GLY A 378 -10.83 3.84 -6.35
C GLY A 378 -10.72 2.74 -5.33
N ALA A 379 -11.77 1.93 -5.26
CA ALA A 379 -11.93 0.84 -4.31
C ALA A 379 -12.82 -0.26 -4.93
N ASN A 380 -12.75 -1.45 -4.35
CA ASN A 380 -13.60 -2.56 -4.75
C ASN A 380 -14.97 -2.54 -4.03
N ALA A 381 -15.97 -3.22 -4.58
CA ALA A 381 -17.33 -3.23 -4.05
C ALA A 381 -17.49 -4.00 -2.73
N ASP A 382 -16.63 -4.98 -2.46
CA ASP A 382 -16.76 -5.93 -1.35
C ASP A 382 -15.43 -6.13 -0.61
N GLU A 383 -14.62 -5.07 -0.48
CA GLU A 383 -13.25 -5.05 0.08
C GLU A 383 -13.05 -6.05 1.23
N THR A 384 -13.91 -5.99 2.24
CA THR A 384 -13.73 -6.74 3.49
C THR A 384 -14.36 -8.15 3.51
N SER A 385 -14.94 -8.62 2.40
CA SER A 385 -15.76 -9.84 2.37
C SER A 385 -15.02 -11.14 2.71
N ARG A 386 -13.70 -11.22 2.45
CA ARG A 386 -12.88 -12.38 2.82
C ARG A 386 -12.49 -12.41 4.30
N ASN A 387 -12.67 -11.29 4.98
CA ASN A 387 -12.08 -11.00 6.28
C ASN A 387 -13.16 -10.90 7.37
N VAL A 388 -14.34 -10.38 7.01
CA VAL A 388 -15.48 -10.35 7.92
C VAL A 388 -15.95 -11.78 8.24
N PRO A 389 -16.00 -12.18 9.52
CA PRO A 389 -16.49 -13.50 9.91
C PRO A 389 -18.01 -13.62 9.71
N PRO A 390 -18.55 -14.81 9.39
CA PRO A 390 -19.99 -14.99 9.25
C PRO A 390 -20.77 -14.65 10.53
N LEU A 391 -21.71 -13.73 10.41
CA LEU A 391 -22.64 -13.33 11.47
C LEU A 391 -24.02 -13.91 11.23
N ARG A 392 -24.53 -14.64 12.23
CA ARG A 392 -25.81 -15.37 12.14
C ARG A 392 -27.03 -14.59 12.63
N THR A 393 -26.83 -13.50 13.36
CA THR A 393 -27.91 -12.73 14.01
C THR A 393 -27.62 -11.24 13.98
N GLU A 394 -28.68 -10.43 14.02
CA GLU A 394 -28.58 -8.96 14.16
C GLU A 394 -27.86 -8.57 15.45
N ALA A 395 -28.09 -9.29 16.56
CA ALA A 395 -27.39 -9.03 17.82
C ALA A 395 -25.86 -9.22 17.71
N ALA A 396 -25.40 -10.17 16.89
CA ALA A 396 -23.96 -10.35 16.63
C ALA A 396 -23.41 -9.19 15.80
N TYR A 397 -24.18 -8.70 14.83
CA TYR A 397 -23.86 -7.51 14.06
C TYR A 397 -23.77 -6.25 14.94
N GLU A 398 -24.77 -6.00 15.79
CA GLU A 398 -24.75 -4.86 16.72
C GLU A 398 -23.53 -4.90 17.66
N LEU A 399 -23.13 -6.09 18.12
CA LEU A 399 -21.93 -6.24 18.95
C LEU A 399 -20.66 -5.94 18.16
N ALA A 400 -20.57 -6.38 16.90
CA ALA A 400 -19.45 -6.08 16.03
C ALA A 400 -19.36 -4.57 15.74
N VAL A 401 -20.48 -3.92 15.40
CA VAL A 401 -20.56 -2.47 15.22
C VAL A 401 -20.14 -1.76 16.50
N ARG A 402 -20.56 -2.23 17.67
CA ARG A 402 -20.14 -1.64 18.95
C ARG A 402 -18.65 -1.73 19.19
N ALA A 403 -18.02 -2.84 18.83
CA ALA A 403 -16.58 -3.01 18.96
C ALA A 403 -15.79 -2.09 18.02
N LEU A 404 -16.34 -1.81 16.82
CA LEU A 404 -15.71 -0.97 15.80
C LEU A 404 -15.95 0.52 16.04
N ALA A 405 -17.21 0.92 16.23
CA ALA A 405 -17.65 2.32 16.24
C ALA A 405 -17.69 2.94 17.65
N GLY A 406 -17.66 2.12 18.71
CA GLY A 406 -17.69 2.60 20.09
C GLY A 406 -18.86 3.55 20.35
N PRO A 407 -18.64 4.80 20.80
CA PRO A 407 -19.71 5.78 21.03
C PRO A 407 -20.59 6.09 19.81
N LEU A 408 -20.10 5.88 18.58
CA LEU A 408 -20.85 6.13 17.34
C LEU A 408 -21.79 5.00 16.94
N THR A 409 -21.89 3.94 17.75
CA THR A 409 -22.72 2.76 17.47
C THR A 409 -24.14 3.10 17.04
N PRO A 410 -24.91 3.97 17.73
CA PRO A 410 -26.29 4.26 17.33
C PRO A 410 -26.39 4.84 15.92
N GLN A 411 -25.51 5.79 15.57
CA GLN A 411 -25.49 6.43 14.26
C GLN A 411 -25.07 5.46 13.18
N VAL A 412 -24.09 4.60 13.47
CA VAL A 412 -23.63 3.58 12.52
C VAL A 412 -24.72 2.54 12.26
N LEU A 413 -25.46 2.09 13.29
CA LEU A 413 -26.58 1.17 13.12
C LEU A 413 -27.76 1.79 12.36
N GLU A 414 -27.98 3.11 12.51
CA GLU A 414 -28.96 3.85 11.71
C GLU A 414 -28.52 3.96 10.24
N MET A 415 -27.24 4.17 10.00
CA MET A 415 -26.68 4.24 8.65
C MET A 415 -26.59 2.87 7.97
N TYR A 416 -26.42 1.79 8.72
CA TYR A 416 -26.30 0.42 8.19
C TYR A 416 -27.26 -0.54 8.91
N PRO A 417 -28.58 -0.41 8.74
CA PRO A 417 -29.52 -1.33 9.36
C PRO A 417 -29.32 -2.74 8.78
N ALA A 418 -29.11 -3.74 9.63
CA ALA A 418 -28.88 -5.13 9.17
C ALA A 418 -30.03 -5.67 8.29
N ALA A 419 -31.25 -5.17 8.47
CA ALA A 419 -32.43 -5.54 7.70
C ALA A 419 -32.42 -5.06 6.24
N ASP A 420 -31.55 -4.10 5.89
CA ASP A 420 -31.41 -3.58 4.53
C ASP A 420 -30.48 -4.46 3.66
N TYR A 421 -29.90 -5.52 4.23
CA TYR A 421 -28.93 -6.41 3.58
C TYR A 421 -29.40 -7.86 3.64
N ASP A 422 -28.88 -8.69 2.72
CA ASP A 422 -29.22 -10.12 2.64
C ASP A 422 -28.84 -10.90 3.91
N SER A 423 -27.81 -10.45 4.63
CA SER A 423 -27.45 -10.98 5.93
C SER A 423 -26.77 -9.94 6.82
N PRO A 424 -26.72 -10.18 8.15
CA PRO A 424 -25.92 -9.37 9.06
C PRO A 424 -24.42 -9.38 8.72
N THR A 425 -23.93 -10.39 7.98
CA THR A 425 -22.56 -10.43 7.48
C THR A 425 -22.38 -9.40 6.37
N ASP A 426 -23.31 -9.34 5.42
CA ASP A 426 -23.25 -8.41 4.28
C ASP A 426 -23.40 -6.96 4.75
N ALA A 427 -24.22 -6.71 5.77
CA ALA A 427 -24.29 -5.40 6.43
C ALA A 427 -22.95 -4.97 7.02
N LEU A 428 -22.22 -5.90 7.67
CA LEU A 428 -20.90 -5.62 8.21
C LEU A 428 -19.85 -5.43 7.11
N ILE A 429 -19.88 -6.23 6.06
CA ILE A 429 -19.00 -6.07 4.89
C ILE A 429 -19.17 -4.68 4.30
N GLN A 430 -20.42 -4.29 4.02
CA GLN A 430 -20.73 -3.01 3.40
C GLN A 430 -20.37 -1.82 4.30
N LEU A 431 -20.58 -1.94 5.62
CA LEU A 431 -20.11 -0.98 6.61
C LEU A 431 -18.58 -0.78 6.53
N THR A 432 -17.81 -1.86 6.62
CA THR A 432 -16.35 -1.77 6.72
C THR A 432 -15.70 -1.45 5.38
N THR A 433 -16.29 -1.89 4.26
CA THR A 433 -15.89 -1.50 2.90
C THR A 433 -16.03 0.02 2.71
N ASP A 434 -17.17 0.60 3.07
CA ASP A 434 -17.38 2.04 2.93
C ASP A 434 -16.42 2.84 3.80
N ALA A 435 -16.38 2.52 5.09
CA ALA A 435 -15.66 3.29 6.09
C ALA A 435 -14.15 3.34 5.82
N LYS A 436 -13.58 2.21 5.37
CA LYS A 436 -12.13 2.07 5.19
C LYS A 436 -11.63 2.37 3.78
N PHE A 437 -12.44 2.13 2.76
CA PHE A 437 -11.96 2.12 1.37
C PHE A 437 -12.77 3.07 0.48
N VAL A 438 -14.05 2.79 0.22
CA VAL A 438 -14.85 3.54 -0.77
C VAL A 438 -14.92 5.02 -0.42
N CYS A 439 -15.21 5.36 0.85
CA CYS A 439 -15.31 6.76 1.25
C CYS A 439 -13.93 7.41 1.42
N GLY A 440 -12.88 6.65 1.74
CA GLY A 440 -11.49 7.14 1.72
C GLY A 440 -11.03 7.52 0.31
N ALA A 441 -11.34 6.68 -0.69
CA ALA A 441 -11.08 6.94 -2.10
C ALA A 441 -11.81 8.22 -2.58
N ARG A 442 -13.08 8.41 -2.18
CA ARG A 442 -13.85 9.62 -2.48
C ARG A 442 -13.22 10.87 -1.85
N ARG A 443 -12.78 10.81 -0.59
CA ARG A 443 -12.09 11.96 0.04
C ARG A 443 -10.80 12.31 -0.67
N ALA A 444 -9.98 11.32 -1.02
CA ALA A 444 -8.76 11.55 -1.78
C ALA A 444 -9.05 12.17 -3.16
N ALA A 445 -10.08 11.69 -3.87
CA ALA A 445 -10.51 12.26 -5.15
C ALA A 445 -10.94 13.73 -5.01
N ARG A 446 -11.74 14.05 -3.99
CA ARG A 446 -12.19 15.42 -3.69
C ARG A 446 -11.03 16.33 -3.31
N ALA A 447 -10.12 15.87 -2.47
CA ALA A 447 -8.95 16.63 -2.05
C ALA A 447 -8.05 16.94 -3.26
N ALA A 448 -7.74 15.94 -4.09
CA ALA A 448 -6.97 16.15 -5.32
C ALA A 448 -7.67 17.15 -6.26
N ALA A 449 -8.95 16.93 -6.56
CA ALA A 449 -9.71 17.78 -7.49
C ALA A 449 -9.87 19.23 -7.01
N ALA A 450 -9.81 19.48 -5.70
CA ALA A 450 -9.84 20.82 -5.14
C ALA A 450 -8.49 21.56 -5.26
N GLY A 451 -7.37 20.83 -5.19
CA GLY A 451 -6.03 21.42 -5.12
C GLY A 451 -5.20 21.38 -6.38
N GLN A 452 -5.66 20.74 -7.46
CA GLN A 452 -4.90 20.60 -8.71
C GLN A 452 -5.76 20.84 -9.96
N ALA A 453 -5.12 21.07 -11.11
CA ALA A 453 -5.80 21.23 -12.40
C ALA A 453 -5.72 19.96 -13.27
N GLU A 454 -4.75 19.10 -12.99
CA GLU A 454 -4.52 17.82 -13.61
C GLU A 454 -5.72 16.88 -13.36
N PRO A 455 -6.09 16.04 -14.33
CA PRO A 455 -7.31 15.27 -14.24
C PRO A 455 -7.25 14.24 -13.09
N VAL A 456 -8.35 14.17 -12.34
CA VAL A 456 -8.60 13.14 -11.35
C VAL A 456 -9.64 12.18 -11.92
N PHE A 457 -9.45 10.88 -11.76
CA PHE A 457 -10.37 9.83 -12.19
C PHE A 457 -10.72 8.93 -11.01
N ALA A 458 -12.01 8.66 -10.81
CA ALA A 458 -12.47 7.79 -9.73
C ALA A 458 -13.09 6.50 -10.29
N TYR A 459 -12.79 5.34 -9.70
CA TYR A 459 -13.42 4.07 -10.06
C TYR A 459 -14.09 3.34 -8.90
N HIS A 460 -14.99 2.44 -9.27
CA HIS A 460 -15.53 1.42 -8.39
C HIS A 460 -15.50 0.06 -9.09
N PHE A 461 -14.68 -0.88 -8.60
CA PHE A 461 -14.51 -2.18 -9.21
C PHE A 461 -15.47 -3.20 -8.58
N ALA A 462 -16.29 -3.84 -9.40
CA ALA A 462 -17.41 -4.66 -8.95
C ALA A 462 -17.44 -6.06 -9.61
N GLN A 463 -16.31 -6.52 -10.15
CA GLN A 463 -16.18 -7.86 -10.73
C GLN A 463 -15.66 -8.88 -9.71
N ASN A 464 -16.27 -10.06 -9.69
CA ASN A 464 -15.77 -11.22 -8.94
C ASN A 464 -15.06 -12.23 -9.87
N LEU A 465 -14.57 -13.35 -9.33
CA LEU A 465 -14.06 -14.47 -10.13
C LEU A 465 -15.20 -15.45 -10.47
N SER A 466 -15.99 -15.11 -11.49
CA SER A 466 -17.27 -15.76 -11.83
C SER A 466 -17.15 -17.25 -12.13
N GLN A 467 -15.99 -17.70 -12.65
CA GLN A 467 -15.75 -19.12 -13.00
C GLN A 467 -15.23 -19.96 -11.83
N ALA A 468 -15.10 -19.37 -10.63
CA ALA A 468 -14.65 -20.05 -9.41
C ALA A 468 -15.68 -19.86 -8.29
N PRO A 469 -16.74 -20.71 -8.20
CA PRO A 469 -17.87 -20.49 -7.27
C PRO A 469 -17.49 -20.26 -5.80
N LEU A 470 -16.44 -20.92 -5.31
CA LEU A 470 -15.97 -20.74 -3.92
C LEU A 470 -15.29 -19.38 -3.68
N GLN A 471 -14.77 -18.75 -4.73
CA GLN A 471 -14.19 -17.41 -4.68
C GLN A 471 -15.24 -16.36 -5.05
N ALA A 472 -16.12 -16.64 -6.02
CA ALA A 472 -17.19 -15.74 -6.47
C ALA A 472 -18.11 -15.25 -5.35
N ARG A 473 -18.31 -16.06 -4.30
CA ARG A 473 -19.11 -15.70 -3.11
C ARG A 473 -18.57 -14.51 -2.32
N PHE A 474 -17.31 -14.14 -2.52
CA PHE A 474 -16.68 -13.00 -1.88
C PHE A 474 -16.86 -11.70 -2.69
N GLY A 475 -17.59 -11.74 -3.81
CA GLY A 475 -17.81 -10.54 -4.62
C GLY A 475 -16.50 -9.95 -5.14
N ALA A 476 -16.45 -8.63 -5.25
CA ALA A 476 -15.23 -7.88 -5.60
C ALA A 476 -14.42 -7.59 -4.32
N PHE A 477 -13.73 -8.61 -3.81
CA PHE A 477 -12.96 -8.52 -2.56
C PHE A 477 -11.66 -7.72 -2.71
N HIS A 478 -11.02 -7.34 -1.60
CA HIS A 478 -9.78 -6.55 -1.59
C HIS A 478 -8.64 -7.14 -2.41
N GLY A 479 -8.05 -6.33 -3.30
CA GLY A 479 -6.93 -6.69 -4.17
C GLY A 479 -7.26 -7.59 -5.36
N ILE A 480 -8.54 -7.96 -5.59
CA ILE A 480 -8.94 -8.81 -6.73
C ILE A 480 -8.70 -8.13 -8.09
N GLU A 481 -8.82 -6.80 -8.15
CA GLU A 481 -8.62 -5.99 -9.35
C GLU A 481 -7.20 -6.11 -9.89
N LEU A 482 -6.22 -6.41 -9.02
CA LEU A 482 -4.84 -6.65 -9.42
C LEU A 482 -4.71 -7.78 -10.43
N PHE A 483 -5.54 -8.83 -10.36
CA PHE A 483 -5.49 -9.92 -11.35
C PHE A 483 -5.84 -9.42 -12.76
N PHE A 484 -6.73 -8.44 -12.84
CA PHE A 484 -7.14 -7.79 -14.08
C PHE A 484 -6.10 -6.77 -14.53
N VAL A 485 -5.65 -5.87 -13.66
CA VAL A 485 -4.63 -4.86 -13.97
C VAL A 485 -3.35 -5.53 -14.47
N TRP A 486 -2.84 -6.53 -13.75
CA TRP A 486 -1.62 -7.27 -14.12
C TRP A 486 -1.79 -8.25 -15.29
N GLN A 487 -3.01 -8.37 -15.85
CA GLN A 487 -3.33 -9.32 -16.91
C GLN A 487 -3.07 -10.79 -16.50
N ARG A 488 -3.20 -11.12 -15.21
CA ARG A 488 -2.94 -12.44 -14.63
C ARG A 488 -4.23 -13.07 -14.11
N LEU A 489 -5.18 -13.28 -15.01
CA LEU A 489 -6.41 -14.03 -14.74
C LEU A 489 -6.23 -15.56 -14.87
N ASP A 490 -5.02 -16.05 -15.07
CA ASP A 490 -4.70 -17.48 -15.21
C ASP A 490 -4.06 -18.07 -13.94
N LEU A 491 -3.94 -17.29 -12.87
CA LEU A 491 -3.29 -17.68 -11.62
C LEU A 491 -3.93 -18.95 -11.03
N ALA A 492 -3.08 -19.88 -10.58
CA ALA A 492 -3.48 -21.15 -9.98
C ALA A 492 -4.47 -21.96 -10.84
N GLY A 493 -4.37 -21.83 -12.17
CA GLY A 493 -5.23 -22.52 -13.12
C GLY A 493 -6.66 -21.97 -13.22
N TYR A 494 -6.91 -20.77 -12.71
CA TYR A 494 -8.15 -20.05 -12.97
C TYR A 494 -8.34 -19.86 -14.49
N ARG A 495 -9.59 -19.93 -14.95
CA ARG A 495 -9.95 -19.74 -16.35
C ARG A 495 -11.01 -18.66 -16.41
N ALA A 496 -10.59 -17.45 -16.74
CA ALA A 496 -11.50 -16.34 -16.91
C ALA A 496 -12.51 -16.59 -18.04
N SER A 497 -13.70 -16.03 -17.87
CA SER A 497 -14.68 -15.88 -18.94
C SER A 497 -14.20 -14.86 -19.99
N GLU A 498 -14.82 -14.87 -21.18
CA GLU A 498 -14.52 -13.88 -22.23
C GLU A 498 -14.75 -12.44 -21.74
N GLY A 499 -15.78 -12.21 -20.91
CA GLY A 499 -16.05 -10.89 -20.32
C GLY A 499 -14.99 -10.46 -19.31
N GLU A 500 -14.47 -11.37 -18.49
CA GLU A 500 -13.38 -11.07 -17.55
C GLU A 500 -12.07 -10.77 -18.28
N GLU A 501 -11.74 -11.51 -19.34
CA GLU A 501 -10.58 -11.23 -20.19
C GLU A 501 -10.71 -9.86 -20.89
N ALA A 502 -11.90 -9.54 -21.40
CA ALA A 502 -12.18 -8.24 -22.01
C ALA A 502 -12.09 -7.09 -21.00
N LEU A 503 -12.59 -7.29 -19.78
CA LEU A 503 -12.44 -6.35 -18.68
C LEU A 503 -10.95 -6.17 -18.33
N GLY A 504 -10.18 -7.25 -18.23
CA GLY A 504 -8.75 -7.20 -18.00
C GLY A 504 -8.02 -6.37 -19.05
N ALA A 505 -8.29 -6.61 -20.34
CA ALA A 505 -7.72 -5.81 -21.42
C ALA A 505 -8.09 -4.32 -21.33
N THR A 506 -9.33 -4.03 -20.92
CA THR A 506 -9.83 -2.66 -20.74
C THR A 506 -9.11 -1.93 -19.59
N LEU A 507 -8.95 -2.59 -18.44
CA LEU A 507 -8.20 -2.05 -17.29
C LEU A 507 -6.73 -1.79 -17.64
N GLY A 508 -6.05 -2.76 -18.28
CA GLY A 508 -4.68 -2.57 -18.75
C GLY A 508 -4.55 -1.38 -19.72
N GLY A 509 -5.55 -1.15 -20.57
CA GLY A 509 -5.64 0.03 -21.43
C GLY A 509 -5.76 1.34 -20.66
N TYR A 510 -6.67 1.43 -19.67
CA TYR A 510 -6.82 2.63 -18.86
C TYR A 510 -5.53 2.98 -18.09
N TRP A 511 -4.93 2.00 -17.39
CA TRP A 511 -3.71 2.22 -16.60
C TRP A 511 -2.51 2.58 -17.47
N SER A 512 -2.34 1.90 -18.61
CA SER A 512 -1.23 2.21 -19.52
C SER A 512 -1.36 3.58 -20.18
N ARG A 513 -2.58 4.01 -20.54
CA ARG A 513 -2.80 5.37 -21.08
C ARG A 513 -2.57 6.45 -20.02
N LEU A 514 -2.99 6.23 -18.78
CA LEU A 514 -2.65 7.13 -17.67
C LEU A 514 -1.12 7.30 -17.55
N ALA A 515 -0.36 6.20 -17.60
CA ALA A 515 1.10 6.26 -17.59
C ALA A 515 1.70 6.93 -18.83
N THR A 516 1.02 6.84 -19.98
CA THR A 516 1.52 7.36 -21.27
C THR A 516 1.32 8.86 -21.42
N GLN A 517 0.15 9.36 -21.07
CA GLN A 517 -0.32 10.69 -21.45
C GLN A 517 -1.06 11.43 -20.33
N GLY A 518 -1.19 10.84 -19.14
CA GLY A 518 -1.92 11.46 -18.04
C GLY A 518 -3.45 11.45 -18.20
N ASP A 519 -3.98 10.63 -19.10
CA ASP A 519 -5.42 10.48 -19.35
C ASP A 519 -5.73 9.01 -19.58
N VAL A 520 -6.79 8.51 -18.97
CA VAL A 520 -7.27 7.12 -19.10
C VAL A 520 -8.02 6.90 -20.41
N ASN A 521 -8.58 7.93 -21.04
CA ASN A 521 -9.50 7.80 -22.18
C ASN A 521 -8.79 7.44 -23.49
N GLY A 522 -9.46 6.64 -24.34
CA GLY A 522 -8.95 6.23 -25.65
C GLY A 522 -9.47 4.87 -26.14
N ASP A 523 -9.04 4.47 -27.34
CA ASP A 523 -9.21 3.12 -27.92
C ASP A 523 -10.65 2.57 -27.97
N GLY A 524 -11.65 3.46 -27.98
CA GLY A 524 -13.06 3.08 -28.01
C GLY A 524 -13.59 2.50 -26.70
N ALA A 525 -12.82 2.60 -25.61
CA ALA A 525 -13.27 2.28 -24.26
C ALA A 525 -14.36 3.26 -23.79
N THR A 526 -15.14 2.87 -22.78
CA THR A 526 -16.14 3.75 -22.16
C THR A 526 -15.48 5.05 -21.69
N GLU A 527 -16.10 6.18 -22.00
CA GLU A 527 -15.58 7.48 -21.56
C GLU A 527 -15.60 7.58 -20.03
N TRP A 528 -14.45 7.90 -19.47
CA TRP A 528 -14.23 8.08 -18.06
C TRP A 528 -14.14 9.58 -17.75
N PRO A 529 -15.17 10.15 -17.10
CA PRO A 529 -15.18 11.57 -16.81
C PRO A 529 -14.13 11.91 -15.76
N THR A 530 -13.53 13.10 -15.91
CA THR A 530 -12.75 13.71 -14.83
C THR A 530 -13.66 13.96 -13.63
N TYR A 531 -13.19 13.57 -12.45
CA TYR A 531 -13.87 13.74 -11.19
C TYR A 531 -13.99 15.22 -10.81
N THR A 532 -15.17 15.63 -10.36
CA THR A 532 -15.41 16.90 -9.66
C THR A 532 -16.29 16.62 -8.45
N ALA A 533 -16.17 17.44 -7.41
CA ALA A 533 -16.96 17.25 -6.19
C ALA A 533 -18.47 17.42 -6.43
N GLU A 534 -18.85 18.26 -7.39
CA GLU A 534 -20.25 18.49 -7.79
C GLU A 534 -20.86 17.32 -8.57
N ASP A 535 -20.07 16.70 -9.45
CA ASP A 535 -20.54 15.63 -10.34
C ASP A 535 -20.43 14.23 -9.71
N ASP A 536 -19.51 14.08 -8.74
CA ASP A 536 -19.22 12.88 -7.94
C ASP A 536 -19.23 11.59 -8.79
N ALA A 537 -18.55 11.68 -9.93
CA ALA A 537 -18.58 10.72 -11.02
C ALA A 537 -17.54 9.62 -10.82
N VAL A 538 -17.96 8.36 -10.82
CA VAL A 538 -17.06 7.20 -10.77
C VAL A 538 -17.31 6.29 -11.96
N LEU A 539 -16.26 5.65 -12.47
CA LEU A 539 -16.41 4.57 -13.43
C LEU A 539 -16.64 3.27 -12.67
N TRP A 540 -17.87 2.76 -12.75
CA TRP A 540 -18.25 1.45 -12.23
C TRP A 540 -17.90 0.37 -13.25
N MET A 541 -17.21 -0.68 -12.82
CA MET A 541 -16.63 -1.69 -13.73
C MET A 541 -16.97 -3.12 -13.32
N SER A 542 -17.59 -3.87 -14.23
CA SER A 542 -17.67 -5.33 -14.21
C SER A 542 -17.50 -5.90 -15.63
N ALA A 543 -17.42 -7.23 -15.74
CA ALA A 543 -17.33 -7.94 -17.01
C ALA A 543 -18.60 -7.78 -17.87
N ASP A 544 -19.75 -7.56 -17.23
CA ASP A 544 -21.04 -7.41 -17.90
C ASP A 544 -21.32 -5.96 -18.30
N GLU A 545 -20.83 -5.00 -17.52
CA GLU A 545 -21.10 -3.57 -17.73
C GLU A 545 -19.97 -2.68 -17.21
N THR A 546 -19.58 -1.68 -18.01
CA THR A 546 -18.75 -0.55 -17.57
C THR A 546 -19.51 0.75 -17.83
N ARG A 547 -19.83 1.50 -16.77
CA ARG A 547 -20.69 2.69 -16.83
C ARG A 547 -20.22 3.78 -15.89
N VAL A 548 -20.62 5.01 -16.18
CA VAL A 548 -20.46 6.14 -15.25
C VAL A 548 -21.59 6.11 -14.22
N GLU A 549 -21.24 6.15 -12.94
CA GLU A 549 -22.17 6.26 -11.82
C GLU A 549 -21.91 7.56 -11.06
N ARG A 550 -22.97 8.19 -10.54
CA ARG A 550 -22.91 9.49 -9.87
C ARG A 550 -23.40 9.38 -8.44
N GLY A 551 -22.67 9.98 -7.51
CA GLY A 551 -23.06 9.96 -6.09
C GLY A 551 -23.09 8.53 -5.52
N LEU A 552 -22.16 7.69 -5.96
CA LEU A 552 -22.00 6.33 -5.43
C LEU A 552 -21.86 6.41 -3.90
N ARG A 553 -22.77 5.76 -3.17
CA ARG A 553 -22.78 5.72 -1.69
C ARG A 553 -22.78 7.10 -1.03
N ALA A 554 -23.36 8.13 -1.66
CA ALA A 554 -23.25 9.51 -1.21
C ALA A 554 -23.67 9.73 0.25
N ASP A 555 -24.81 9.18 0.67
CA ASP A 555 -25.29 9.31 2.07
C ASP A 555 -24.33 8.67 3.08
N LYS A 556 -23.80 7.50 2.76
CA LYS A 556 -22.83 6.78 3.59
C LYS A 556 -21.51 7.53 3.68
N CYS A 557 -20.99 7.99 2.55
CA CYS A 557 -19.74 8.71 2.54
C CYS A 557 -19.84 10.11 3.13
N ASP A 558 -20.96 10.82 2.97
CA ASP A 558 -21.17 12.10 3.65
C ASP A 558 -21.17 11.92 5.19
N PHE A 559 -21.73 10.81 5.70
CA PHE A 559 -21.61 10.46 7.12
C PHE A 559 -20.15 10.21 7.54
N TRP A 560 -19.41 9.39 6.79
CA TRP A 560 -18.02 9.09 7.12
C TRP A 560 -17.08 10.28 6.95
N ASP A 561 -17.34 11.17 6.01
CA ASP A 561 -16.54 12.38 5.78
C ASP A 561 -16.64 13.34 6.98
N VAL A 562 -17.77 13.37 7.69
CA VAL A 562 -17.92 14.12 8.94
C VAL A 562 -17.24 13.41 10.11
N VAL A 563 -17.35 12.08 10.18
CA VAL A 563 -16.81 11.28 11.30
C VAL A 563 -15.28 11.16 11.25
N LEU A 564 -14.71 11.07 10.05
CA LEU A 564 -13.29 10.82 9.81
C LEU A 564 -12.53 12.06 9.34
N ALA A 565 -13.15 13.25 9.39
CA ALA A 565 -12.46 14.50 9.08
C ALA A 565 -11.19 14.64 9.96
N PRO A 566 -10.01 14.92 9.37
CA PRO A 566 -8.74 15.00 10.09
C PRO A 566 -8.65 16.12 11.12
#